data_AF-A0A2N0NDZ2-F1
#
_entry.id   AF-A0A2N0NDZ2-F1
#
_cell.length_a   1.000
_cell.length_b   1.000
_cell.length_c   1.000
_cell.angle_alpha   90.00
_cell.angle_beta   90.00
_cell.angle_gamma   90.00
#
_symmetry.space_group_name_H-M   'P 1'
#
loop_
_entity.id
_entity.type
_entity.pdbx_description
1 polymer ?
#
loop_
_entity_poly.entity_id
_entity_poly.type
_entity_poly.pdbx_seq_one_letter_code
_entity_poly.pdbx_strand_id
1 'polypeptide(L)'
;MAGIATRYVTENELNIEISIEELSNHTPALDILLTDKQTAGRKKGGALPNAPNAPETPDITQEAEPDAVNTCQISPKETIRDLAQRIIRDNLGEAEIKVIANTLAKSASNASAGSSRLTRLRREMRALEASEKIVSDTKIPDTTRSANKIQKENRLLHENEGIDYPDHFSLESVKERLDLYNVSNIPDKQALADITREE
;
A
#
# COMPACT_ATOMS: atom_id res chain seq x y z
N MET A 1 6.90 -0.16 -8.17
CA MET A 1 8.34 0.10 -8.34
C MET A 1 9.07 0.09 -7.01
N ALA A 2 8.82 1.03 -6.08
CA ALA A 2 9.56 1.15 -4.80
C ALA A 2 9.68 -0.17 -4.00
N GLY A 3 8.58 -0.89 -3.73
CA GLY A 3 8.64 -2.11 -2.91
C GLY A 3 9.34 -3.31 -3.54
N ILE A 4 9.53 -3.33 -4.87
CA ILE A 4 10.25 -4.40 -5.58
C ILE A 4 11.75 -4.13 -5.51
N ALA A 5 12.15 -2.89 -5.80
CA ALA A 5 13.54 -2.45 -5.68
C ALA A 5 14.06 -2.65 -4.25
N THR A 6 13.30 -2.22 -3.23
CA THR A 6 13.69 -2.40 -1.82
C THR A 6 13.89 -3.88 -1.47
N ARG A 7 12.98 -4.76 -1.91
CA ARG A 7 13.09 -6.20 -1.65
C ARG A 7 14.30 -6.82 -2.34
N TYR A 8 14.52 -6.47 -3.61
CA TYR A 8 15.65 -6.98 -4.38
C TYR A 8 16.99 -6.54 -3.76
N VAL A 9 17.09 -5.28 -3.32
CA VAL A 9 18.25 -4.76 -2.59
C VAL A 9 18.51 -5.56 -1.31
N THR A 10 17.46 -5.85 -0.52
CA THR A 10 17.62 -6.62 0.72
C THR A 10 17.94 -8.09 0.50
N GLU A 11 17.34 -8.75 -0.50
CA GLU A 11 17.54 -10.18 -0.76
C GLU A 11 18.90 -10.49 -1.39
N ASN A 12 19.48 -9.51 -2.10
CA ASN A 12 20.81 -9.64 -2.72
C ASN A 12 21.90 -8.90 -1.93
N GLU A 13 21.60 -8.44 -0.71
CA GLU A 13 22.55 -7.76 0.18
C GLU A 13 23.29 -6.58 -0.48
N LEU A 14 22.63 -5.89 -1.42
CA LEU A 14 23.23 -4.77 -2.14
C LEU A 14 23.43 -3.61 -1.16
N ASN A 15 24.68 -3.14 -1.07
CA ASN A 15 25.06 -2.04 -0.19
C ASN A 15 25.80 -0.94 -0.99
N ILE A 16 26.21 0.12 -0.31
CA ILE A 16 26.81 1.31 -0.93
C ILE A 16 28.26 1.03 -1.38
N GLU A 17 28.90 -0.03 -0.88
CA GLU A 17 30.28 -0.42 -1.21
C GLU A 17 30.40 -1.29 -2.47
N ILE A 18 29.27 -1.72 -3.07
CA ILE A 18 29.27 -2.55 -4.28
C ILE A 18 29.89 -1.82 -5.48
N SER A 19 30.72 -2.52 -6.25
CA SER A 19 31.31 -1.94 -7.46
C SER A 19 30.29 -1.77 -8.60
N ILE A 20 30.55 -0.86 -9.52
CA ILE A 20 29.67 -0.63 -10.69
C ILE A 20 29.62 -1.87 -11.60
N GLU A 21 30.73 -2.61 -11.74
CA GLU A 21 30.77 -3.85 -12.52
C GLU A 21 29.89 -4.93 -11.89
N GLU A 22 29.94 -5.06 -10.58
CA GLU A 22 29.14 -6.04 -9.83
C GLU A 22 27.65 -5.65 -9.84
N LEU A 23 27.33 -4.36 -9.69
CA LEU A 23 25.97 -3.85 -9.84
C LEU A 23 25.40 -4.10 -11.26
N SER A 24 26.24 -3.98 -12.29
CA SER A 24 25.84 -4.21 -13.68
C SER A 24 25.36 -5.65 -13.91
N ASN A 25 25.87 -6.63 -13.16
CA ASN A 25 25.45 -8.04 -13.26
C ASN A 25 23.99 -8.26 -12.81
N HIS A 26 23.42 -7.33 -12.02
CA HIS A 26 22.02 -7.40 -11.56
C HIS A 26 21.00 -6.81 -12.55
N THR A 27 21.48 -6.11 -13.58
CA THR A 27 20.62 -5.43 -14.58
C THR A 27 19.62 -6.39 -15.27
N PRO A 28 20.03 -7.58 -15.75
CA PRO A 28 19.09 -8.50 -16.41
C PRO A 28 18.00 -9.03 -15.47
N ALA A 29 18.35 -9.30 -14.21
CA ALA A 29 17.41 -9.82 -13.22
C ALA A 29 16.37 -8.77 -12.81
N LEU A 30 16.79 -7.50 -12.67
CA LEU A 30 15.88 -6.39 -12.40
C LEU A 30 14.92 -6.15 -13.58
N ASP A 31 15.40 -6.26 -14.82
CA ASP A 31 14.56 -6.08 -16.01
C ASP A 31 13.44 -7.15 -16.08
N ILE A 32 13.76 -8.42 -15.82
CA ILE A 32 12.77 -9.52 -15.76
C ILE A 32 11.74 -9.27 -14.65
N LEU A 33 12.22 -8.91 -13.45
CA LEU A 33 11.39 -8.68 -12.26
C LEU A 33 10.39 -7.53 -12.47
N LEU A 34 10.78 -6.53 -13.26
CA LEU A 34 9.97 -5.36 -13.60
C LEU A 34 9.02 -5.62 -14.79
N THR A 35 9.44 -6.43 -15.77
CA THR A 35 8.64 -6.75 -16.96
C THR A 35 7.53 -7.77 -16.69
N ASP A 36 7.75 -8.77 -15.82
CA ASP A 36 6.75 -9.78 -15.43
C ASP A 36 5.49 -9.20 -14.76
N LYS A 37 5.58 -7.98 -14.20
CA LYS A 37 4.41 -7.30 -13.62
C LYS A 37 3.63 -6.45 -14.62
N GLN A 38 4.20 -6.10 -15.77
CA GLN A 38 3.46 -5.37 -16.81
C GLN A 38 2.48 -6.27 -17.56
N THR A 39 2.79 -7.56 -17.72
CA THR A 39 1.90 -8.53 -18.39
C THR A 39 0.75 -8.99 -17.50
N ALA A 40 0.93 -9.04 -16.17
CA ALA A 40 -0.15 -9.33 -15.21
C ALA A 40 -1.20 -8.20 -15.09
N GLY A 41 -0.85 -6.97 -15.50
CA GLY A 41 -1.76 -5.82 -15.50
C GLY A 41 -2.71 -5.75 -16.70
N ARG A 42 -2.56 -6.62 -17.71
CA ARG A 42 -3.27 -6.48 -19.00
C ARG A 42 -3.84 -7.79 -19.52
N LYS A 43 -4.74 -8.46 -18.77
CA LYS A 43 -5.82 -9.29 -19.34
C LYS A 43 -7.06 -9.31 -18.42
N LYS A 44 -8.04 -8.47 -18.76
CA LYS A 44 -9.48 -8.75 -18.56
C LYS A 44 -10.00 -9.31 -19.90
N GLY A 45 -10.78 -10.40 -19.86
CA GLY A 45 -11.64 -10.76 -20.99
C GLY A 45 -12.09 -12.23 -21.04
N GLY A 46 -13.34 -12.49 -20.61
CA GLY A 46 -14.22 -13.58 -21.07
C GLY A 46 -13.93 -15.00 -20.53
N ALA A 47 -14.89 -15.90 -20.28
CA ALA A 47 -16.35 -15.91 -20.44
C ALA A 47 -16.93 -17.10 -19.63
N LEU A 48 -18.19 -17.00 -19.22
CA LEU A 48 -19.06 -18.09 -18.74
C LEU A 48 -19.28 -19.18 -19.82
N PRO A 49 -19.78 -20.37 -19.42
CA PRO A 49 -21.19 -20.63 -19.72
C PRO A 49 -22.00 -21.27 -18.56
N ASN A 50 -23.30 -20.93 -18.56
CA ASN A 50 -24.41 -21.51 -17.80
C ASN A 50 -24.66 -22.98 -18.25
N ALA A 51 -25.47 -23.87 -17.64
CA ALA A 51 -26.75 -23.77 -16.92
C ALA A 51 -27.05 -25.15 -16.22
N PRO A 52 -28.30 -25.56 -15.92
CA PRO A 52 -28.95 -25.52 -14.60
C PRO A 52 -29.28 -26.92 -14.02
N ASN A 53 -29.72 -26.98 -12.74
CA ASN A 53 -30.93 -27.68 -12.28
C ASN A 53 -30.97 -27.81 -10.74
N ALA A 54 -32.02 -27.25 -10.13
CA ALA A 54 -32.62 -27.64 -8.86
C ALA A 54 -33.95 -28.39 -9.20
N PRO A 55 -34.74 -28.94 -8.26
CA PRO A 55 -34.64 -28.89 -6.80
C PRO A 55 -34.88 -30.25 -6.09
N GLU A 56 -34.61 -30.33 -4.78
CA GLU A 56 -35.49 -31.04 -3.85
C GLU A 56 -35.16 -30.68 -2.38
N THR A 57 -36.15 -30.10 -1.71
CA THR A 57 -36.30 -29.93 -0.26
C THR A 57 -36.49 -31.29 0.43
N PRO A 58 -36.15 -31.42 1.71
CA PRO A 58 -37.24 -31.39 2.68
C PRO A 58 -36.95 -30.55 3.93
N ASP A 59 -38.03 -29.89 4.33
CA ASP A 59 -38.37 -29.33 5.64
C ASP A 59 -38.00 -30.27 6.80
N ILE A 60 -37.21 -29.76 7.76
CA ILE A 60 -37.37 -30.11 9.18
C ILE A 60 -37.05 -28.86 10.00
N THR A 61 -38.12 -28.26 10.51
CA THR A 61 -38.11 -27.26 11.59
C THR A 61 -37.59 -27.90 12.89
N GLN A 62 -36.49 -27.40 13.44
CA GLN A 62 -36.21 -27.48 14.88
C GLN A 62 -35.57 -26.16 15.34
N GLU A 63 -36.32 -25.47 16.20
CA GLU A 63 -35.86 -24.32 16.94
C GLU A 63 -34.81 -24.72 17.98
N ALA A 64 -33.72 -23.96 18.03
CA ALA A 64 -32.83 -23.89 19.17
C ALA A 64 -32.33 -22.44 19.32
N GLU A 65 -32.77 -21.80 20.40
CA GLU A 65 -32.12 -20.76 21.23
C GLU A 65 -31.01 -19.87 20.59
N PRO A 66 -31.15 -18.54 20.65
CA PRO A 66 -30.13 -17.61 20.17
C PRO A 66 -29.06 -17.38 21.24
N ASP A 67 -28.07 -18.27 21.33
CA ASP A 67 -26.94 -18.10 22.23
C ASP A 67 -25.59 -18.02 21.50
N ALA A 68 -24.76 -17.09 21.98
CA ALA A 68 -23.44 -16.69 21.50
C ALA A 68 -23.36 -15.92 20.16
N VAL A 69 -23.45 -14.59 20.29
CA VAL A 69 -22.96 -13.57 19.35
C VAL A 69 -21.68 -14.04 18.65
N ASN A 70 -21.78 -14.32 17.34
CA ASN A 70 -20.66 -14.40 16.41
C ASN A 70 -19.88 -13.07 16.50
N THR A 71 -18.88 -13.06 17.38
CA THR A 71 -17.95 -11.94 17.44
C THR A 71 -17.11 -12.07 16.18
N CYS A 72 -17.41 -11.28 15.15
CA CYS A 72 -16.65 -11.23 13.90
C CYS A 72 -15.20 -10.85 14.18
N GLN A 73 -14.36 -11.84 14.51
CA GLN A 73 -12.94 -11.67 14.72
C GLN A 73 -12.24 -11.57 13.37
N ILE A 74 -11.35 -10.60 13.26
CA ILE A 74 -10.44 -10.51 12.11
C ILE A 74 -9.31 -11.50 12.38
N SER A 75 -9.16 -12.50 11.52
CA SER A 75 -8.10 -13.49 11.68
C SER A 75 -6.73 -12.85 11.38
N PRO A 76 -5.65 -13.19 12.10
CA PRO A 76 -4.31 -12.63 11.85
C PRO A 76 -3.78 -12.86 10.43
N LYS A 77 -4.30 -13.88 9.72
CA LYS A 77 -3.93 -14.21 8.33
C LYS A 77 -4.91 -13.62 7.30
N GLU A 78 -6.03 -13.05 7.73
CA GLU A 78 -7.05 -12.50 6.84
C GLU A 78 -6.57 -11.17 6.24
N THR A 79 -6.53 -11.09 4.92
CA THR A 79 -6.21 -9.83 4.24
C THR A 79 -7.42 -8.90 4.21
N ILE A 80 -7.21 -7.61 3.99
CA ILE A 80 -8.31 -6.63 3.83
C ILE A 80 -9.23 -7.00 2.65
N ARG A 81 -8.69 -7.67 1.62
CA ARG A 81 -9.50 -8.18 0.49
C ARG A 81 -10.38 -9.35 0.93
N ASP A 82 -9.83 -10.31 1.66
CA ASP A 82 -10.59 -11.46 2.17
C ASP A 82 -11.73 -10.99 3.08
N LEU A 83 -11.44 -9.99 3.92
CA LEU A 83 -12.42 -9.31 4.76
C LEU A 83 -13.54 -8.64 3.94
N ALA A 84 -13.18 -7.91 2.88
CA ALA A 84 -14.16 -7.27 2.00
C ALA A 84 -15.08 -8.31 1.34
N GLN A 85 -14.51 -9.42 0.85
CA GLN A 85 -15.30 -10.49 0.26
C GLN A 85 -16.20 -11.15 1.30
N ARG A 86 -15.72 -11.34 2.53
CA ARG A 86 -16.51 -11.93 3.62
C ARG A 86 -17.72 -11.07 3.98
N ILE A 87 -17.54 -9.77 4.15
CA ILE A 87 -18.65 -8.83 4.43
C ILE A 87 -19.74 -8.92 3.36
N ILE A 88 -19.34 -9.03 2.08
CA ILE A 88 -20.27 -9.10 0.95
C ILE A 88 -20.95 -10.47 0.86
N ARG A 89 -20.19 -11.56 1.00
CA ARG A 89 -20.73 -12.93 0.93
C ARG A 89 -21.69 -13.24 2.08
N ASP A 90 -21.35 -12.80 3.29
CA ASP A 90 -22.08 -13.15 4.51
C ASP A 90 -23.31 -12.26 4.72
N ASN A 91 -23.52 -11.23 3.87
CA ASN A 91 -24.64 -10.29 3.96
C ASN A 91 -24.82 -9.68 5.37
N LEU A 92 -23.70 -9.29 5.98
CA LEU A 92 -23.66 -8.81 7.37
C LEU A 92 -24.55 -7.59 7.60
N GLY A 93 -25.11 -7.49 8.81
CA GLY A 93 -25.87 -6.33 9.26
C GLY A 93 -25.00 -5.11 9.51
N GLU A 94 -25.60 -3.92 9.51
CA GLU A 94 -24.91 -2.64 9.75
C GLU A 94 -24.08 -2.66 11.06
N ALA A 95 -24.64 -3.22 12.14
CA ALA A 95 -23.96 -3.30 13.42
C ALA A 95 -22.70 -4.17 13.37
N GLU A 96 -22.74 -5.29 12.66
CA GLU A 96 -21.61 -6.21 12.50
C GLU A 96 -20.51 -5.57 11.63
N ILE A 97 -20.91 -4.90 10.54
CA ILE A 97 -19.98 -4.15 9.68
C ILE A 97 -19.26 -3.07 10.49
N LYS A 98 -19.99 -2.33 11.34
CA LYS A 98 -19.40 -1.33 12.24
C LYS A 98 -18.43 -1.95 13.24
N VAL A 99 -18.75 -3.11 13.81
CA VAL A 99 -17.84 -3.82 14.73
C VAL A 99 -16.57 -4.24 13.99
N ILE A 100 -16.69 -4.85 12.81
CA ILE A 100 -15.54 -5.24 11.97
C ILE A 100 -14.67 -4.04 11.63
N ALA A 101 -15.27 -2.95 11.15
CA ALA A 101 -14.55 -1.74 10.81
C ALA A 101 -13.80 -1.17 12.03
N ASN A 102 -14.42 -1.18 13.21
CA ASN A 102 -13.79 -0.71 14.44
C ASN A 102 -12.62 -1.59 14.84
N THR A 103 -12.76 -2.92 14.77
CA THR A 103 -11.68 -3.87 15.06
C THR A 103 -10.53 -3.71 14.06
N LEU A 104 -10.83 -3.51 12.77
CA LEU A 104 -9.83 -3.27 11.73
C LEU A 104 -9.04 -1.97 11.98
N ALA A 105 -9.74 -0.90 12.37
CA ALA A 105 -9.11 0.37 12.68
C ALA A 105 -8.26 0.30 13.96
N LYS A 106 -8.77 -0.34 15.01
CA LYS A 106 -8.09 -0.49 16.32
C LYS A 106 -6.88 -1.43 16.28
N SER A 107 -6.86 -2.39 15.36
CA SER A 107 -5.71 -3.29 15.16
C SER A 107 -4.51 -2.63 14.47
N ALA A 108 -4.62 -1.36 14.06
CA ALA A 108 -3.53 -0.60 13.48
C ALA A 108 -2.67 0.08 14.57
N SER A 109 -1.43 0.41 14.24
CA SER A 109 -0.49 1.05 15.19
C SER A 109 -0.93 2.45 15.64
N ASN A 110 -1.71 3.17 14.83
CA ASN A 110 -2.26 4.48 15.17
C ASN A 110 -3.52 4.79 14.35
N ALA A 111 -4.20 5.90 14.66
CA ALA A 111 -5.43 6.30 13.97
C ALA A 111 -5.24 6.60 12.47
N SER A 112 -4.07 7.10 12.06
CA SER A 112 -3.75 7.33 10.64
C SER A 112 -3.68 6.00 9.87
N ALA A 113 -2.95 5.02 10.42
CA ALA A 113 -2.89 3.67 9.87
C ALA A 113 -4.28 2.99 9.90
N GLY A 114 -5.06 3.17 10.96
CA GLY A 114 -6.44 2.67 11.05
C GLY A 114 -7.33 3.26 9.96
N SER A 115 -7.27 4.57 9.73
CA SER A 115 -8.00 5.26 8.66
C SER A 115 -7.58 4.76 7.27
N SER A 116 -6.29 4.51 7.07
CA SER A 116 -5.75 3.93 5.83
C SER A 116 -6.30 2.52 5.57
N ARG A 117 -6.32 1.64 6.60
CA ARG A 117 -6.91 0.30 6.49
C ARG A 117 -8.40 0.35 6.13
N LEU A 118 -9.18 1.22 6.77
CA LEU A 118 -10.60 1.43 6.44
C LEU A 118 -10.80 1.92 5.01
N THR A 119 -9.95 2.85 4.55
CA THR A 119 -10.00 3.36 3.18
C THR A 119 -9.70 2.26 2.17
N ARG A 120 -8.72 1.40 2.48
CA ARG A 120 -8.41 0.23 1.66
C ARG A 120 -9.57 -0.77 1.64
N LEU A 121 -10.21 -1.05 2.78
CA LEU A 121 -11.39 -1.92 2.86
C LEU A 121 -12.49 -1.44 1.91
N ARG A 122 -12.86 -0.15 1.97
CA ARG A 122 -13.87 0.44 1.10
C ARG A 122 -13.52 0.34 -0.38
N ARG A 123 -12.23 0.48 -0.73
CA ARG A 123 -11.76 0.31 -2.12
C ARG A 123 -11.94 -1.13 -2.60
N GLU A 124 -11.57 -2.12 -1.79
CA GLU A 124 -11.75 -3.54 -2.13
C GLU A 124 -13.25 -3.87 -2.24
N MET A 125 -14.10 -3.36 -1.34
CA MET A 125 -15.55 -3.56 -1.41
C MET A 125 -16.17 -2.97 -2.70
N ARG A 126 -15.75 -1.76 -3.10
CA ARG A 126 -16.19 -1.15 -4.37
C ARG A 126 -15.68 -1.90 -5.59
N ALA A 127 -14.47 -2.45 -5.53
CA ALA A 127 -13.94 -3.31 -6.59
C ALA A 127 -14.74 -4.62 -6.75
N LEU A 128 -15.47 -5.02 -5.69
CA LEU A 128 -16.39 -6.15 -5.66
C LEU A 128 -17.85 -5.73 -5.87
N GLU A 129 -18.10 -4.50 -6.33
CA GLU A 129 -19.44 -3.95 -6.65
C GLU A 129 -20.41 -3.92 -5.44
N ALA A 130 -19.88 -3.83 -4.21
CA ALA A 130 -20.70 -3.66 -3.02
C ALA A 130 -21.54 -2.38 -3.09
N SER A 131 -22.75 -2.43 -2.54
CA SER A 131 -23.61 -1.26 -2.46
C SER A 131 -22.99 -0.16 -1.59
N GLU A 132 -23.21 1.10 -1.96
CA GLU A 132 -22.63 2.23 -1.21
C GLU A 132 -23.18 2.34 0.22
N LYS A 133 -24.33 1.72 0.51
CA LYS A 133 -24.88 1.56 1.88
C LYS A 133 -23.91 0.76 2.75
N ILE A 134 -23.55 -0.44 2.34
CA ILE A 134 -22.63 -1.33 3.08
C ILE A 134 -21.24 -0.69 3.17
N VAL A 135 -20.78 -0.01 2.11
CA VAL A 135 -19.51 0.73 2.13
C VAL A 135 -19.55 1.87 3.17
N SER A 136 -20.68 2.58 3.27
CA SER A 136 -20.87 3.68 4.22
C SER A 136 -20.92 3.21 5.68
N ASP A 137 -21.43 2.00 5.92
CA ASP A 137 -21.49 1.39 7.25
C ASP A 137 -20.08 1.16 7.85
N THR A 138 -19.04 1.08 7.01
CA THR A 138 -17.63 0.99 7.44
C THR A 138 -17.02 2.34 7.88
N LYS A 139 -17.77 3.44 7.79
CA LYS A 139 -17.25 4.78 8.10
C LYS A 139 -17.19 4.99 9.61
N ILE A 140 -16.01 5.34 10.11
CA ILE A 140 -15.77 5.64 11.53
C ILE A 140 -15.27 7.09 11.63
N PRO A 141 -16.16 8.04 11.94
CA PRO A 141 -15.84 9.46 12.00
C PRO A 141 -14.71 9.78 13.00
N ASP A 142 -14.72 9.14 14.16
CA ASP A 142 -13.73 9.41 15.22
C ASP A 142 -12.32 9.01 14.81
N THR A 143 -12.14 7.83 14.20
CA THR A 143 -10.86 7.43 13.61
C THR A 143 -10.40 8.41 12.54
N THR A 144 -11.32 8.90 11.71
CA THR A 144 -11.01 9.89 10.67
C THR A 144 -10.56 11.21 11.28
N ARG A 145 -11.24 11.69 12.32
CA ARG A 145 -10.88 12.90 13.06
C ARG A 145 -9.49 12.79 13.68
N SER A 146 -9.22 11.68 14.36
CA SER A 146 -7.92 11.42 15.00
C SER A 146 -6.79 11.28 13.97
N ALA A 147 -7.04 10.62 12.83
CA ALA A 147 -6.09 10.53 11.73
C ALA A 147 -5.72 11.90 11.17
N ASN A 148 -6.72 12.76 10.94
CA ASN A 148 -6.49 14.11 10.44
C ASN A 148 -5.69 14.97 11.44
N LYS A 149 -5.92 14.78 12.75
CA LYS A 149 -5.12 15.43 13.79
C LYS A 149 -3.65 15.02 13.71
N ILE A 150 -3.36 13.71 13.66
CA ILE A 150 -1.99 13.18 13.51
C ILE A 150 -1.32 13.74 12.25
N GLN A 151 -2.03 13.75 11.12
CA GLN A 151 -1.48 14.26 9.87
C GLN A 151 -1.14 15.75 9.94
N LYS A 152 -1.97 16.55 10.63
CA LYS A 152 -1.71 17.97 10.83
C LYS A 152 -0.52 18.21 11.75
N GLU A 153 -0.44 17.47 12.86
CA GLU A 153 0.69 17.55 13.79
C GLU A 153 2.00 17.14 13.12
N ASN A 154 2.01 16.06 12.35
CA ASN A 154 3.20 15.64 11.60
C ASN A 154 3.63 16.68 10.56
N ARG A 155 2.70 17.34 9.86
CA ARG A 155 3.05 18.45 8.95
C ARG A 155 3.72 19.60 9.70
N LEU A 156 3.18 19.97 10.86
CA LEU A 156 3.77 21.03 11.69
C LEU A 156 5.18 20.65 12.18
N LEU A 157 5.40 19.38 12.56
CA LEU A 157 6.74 18.90 12.95
C LEU A 157 7.74 19.04 11.80
N HIS A 158 7.37 18.62 10.59
CA HIS A 158 8.23 18.74 9.40
C HIS A 158 8.43 20.18 8.91
N GLU A 159 7.56 21.13 9.26
CA GLU A 159 7.81 22.55 9.01
C GLU A 159 8.93 23.11 9.92
N ASN A 160 9.16 22.48 11.09
CA ASN A 160 10.17 22.90 12.07
C ASN A 160 11.45 22.06 12.03
N GLU A 161 11.37 20.81 11.57
CA GLU A 161 12.52 20.02 11.14
C GLU A 161 12.96 20.54 9.77
N GLY A 162 13.89 21.50 9.75
CA GLY A 162 14.63 21.80 8.54
C GLY A 162 15.25 20.51 7.98
N ILE A 163 15.38 20.41 6.66
CA ILE A 163 16.12 19.31 6.06
C ILE A 163 17.60 19.58 6.36
N ASP A 164 18.23 18.73 7.17
CA ASP A 164 19.67 18.74 7.39
C ASP A 164 20.37 18.19 6.14
N TYR A 165 20.61 19.09 5.19
CA TYR A 165 21.38 18.77 4.01
C TYR A 165 22.87 18.80 4.37
N PRO A 166 23.65 17.78 3.97
CA PRO A 166 25.10 17.88 4.00
C PRO A 166 25.56 19.17 3.32
N ASP A 167 26.60 19.80 3.84
CA ASP A 167 27.09 21.10 3.35
C ASP A 167 27.34 21.10 1.83
N HIS A 168 27.74 19.97 1.25
CA HIS A 168 27.99 19.79 -0.19
C HIS A 168 26.71 19.79 -1.06
N PHE A 169 25.52 19.71 -0.47
CA PHE A 169 24.23 19.92 -1.15
C PHE A 169 23.64 21.31 -0.90
N SER A 170 24.34 22.18 -0.16
CA SER A 170 23.95 23.58 -0.03
C SER A 170 23.94 24.25 -1.41
N LEU A 171 22.99 25.17 -1.62
CA LEU A 171 22.87 25.90 -2.87
C LEU A 171 24.17 26.65 -3.23
N GLU A 172 24.87 27.21 -2.23
CA GLU A 172 26.18 27.82 -2.39
C GLU A 172 27.21 26.84 -2.97
N SER A 173 27.35 25.65 -2.36
CA SER A 173 28.32 24.61 -2.77
C SER A 173 27.99 24.01 -4.14
N VAL A 174 26.70 23.77 -4.42
CA VAL A 174 26.26 23.31 -5.75
C VAL A 174 26.57 24.38 -6.82
N LYS A 175 26.36 25.66 -6.49
CA LYS A 175 26.63 26.76 -7.41
C LYS A 175 28.13 26.92 -7.68
N GLU A 176 28.98 26.87 -6.66
CA GLU A 176 30.44 26.97 -6.81
C GLU A 176 30.99 25.90 -7.75
N ARG A 177 30.53 24.64 -7.59
CA ARG A 177 30.92 23.54 -8.48
C ARG A 177 30.43 23.73 -9.92
N LEU A 178 29.24 24.29 -10.11
CA LEU A 178 28.69 24.60 -11.43
C LEU A 178 29.45 25.74 -12.11
N ASP A 179 29.88 26.76 -11.35
CA ASP A 179 30.64 27.90 -11.86
C ASP A 179 32.05 27.49 -12.33
N LEU A 180 32.61 26.41 -11.76
CA LEU A 180 33.87 25.80 -12.22
C LEU A 180 33.76 25.15 -13.62
N TYR A 181 32.54 24.94 -14.11
CA TYR A 181 32.29 24.18 -15.32
C TYR A 181 32.25 25.06 -16.57
N ASN A 182 33.05 24.68 -17.58
CA ASN A 182 32.95 25.29 -18.90
C ASN A 182 31.80 24.66 -19.71
N VAL A 183 30.62 25.27 -19.65
CA VAL A 183 29.42 24.85 -20.41
C VAL A 183 29.55 24.94 -21.92
N SER A 184 30.65 25.52 -22.44
CA SER A 184 30.89 25.61 -23.89
C SER A 184 31.29 24.28 -24.52
N ASN A 185 31.75 23.31 -23.70
CA ASN A 185 32.13 21.99 -24.15
C ASN A 185 31.21 20.93 -23.53
N ILE A 186 30.97 19.85 -24.26
CA ILE A 186 30.20 18.72 -23.74
C ILE A 186 31.01 18.09 -22.58
N PRO A 187 30.44 18.03 -21.37
CA PRO A 187 31.07 17.37 -20.22
C PRO A 187 31.38 15.90 -20.54
N ASP A 188 32.56 15.42 -20.13
CA ASP A 188 32.81 13.98 -20.13
C ASP A 188 32.18 13.30 -18.89
N LYS A 189 32.14 11.97 -18.90
CA LYS A 189 31.51 11.19 -17.82
C LYS A 189 32.22 11.38 -16.48
N GLN A 190 33.53 11.63 -16.49
CA GLN A 190 34.32 11.78 -15.28
C GLN A 190 34.00 13.12 -14.61
N ALA A 191 33.99 14.18 -15.41
CA ALA A 191 33.67 15.51 -14.95
C ALA A 191 32.21 15.62 -14.45
N LEU A 192 31.28 14.75 -14.90
CA LEU A 192 29.93 14.63 -14.32
C LEU A 192 29.91 13.87 -13.00
N ALA A 193 30.76 12.85 -12.84
CA ALA A 193 30.86 12.06 -11.61
C ALA A 193 31.49 12.85 -10.46
N ASP A 194 32.46 13.73 -10.77
CA ASP A 194 33.14 14.58 -9.78
C ASP A 194 32.19 15.61 -9.13
N ILE A 195 31.04 15.91 -9.75
CA ILE A 195 29.96 16.74 -9.17
C ILE A 195 29.28 16.02 -7.98
N THR A 196 29.36 14.69 -7.92
CA THR A 196 28.66 13.88 -6.92
C THR A 196 29.56 13.28 -5.85
N ARG A 197 30.88 13.49 -5.93
CA ARG A 197 31.86 12.94 -4.99
C ARG A 197 32.01 13.85 -3.77
N GLU A 198 32.01 13.27 -2.57
CA GLU A 198 32.48 13.94 -1.34
C GLU A 198 33.99 14.18 -1.44
N GLU A 199 34.44 15.39 -1.07
CA GLU A 199 35.86 15.68 -0.77
C GLU A 199 36.27 15.15 0.60
#